data_AF-A0A4S2KFB6-F1
#
_entry.id   AF-A0A4S2KFB6-F1
#
_cell.length_a   1.000
_cell.length_b   1.000
_cell.length_c   1.000
_cell.angle_alpha   90.00
_cell.angle_beta   90.00
_cell.angle_gamma   90.00
#
_symmetry.space_group_name_H-M   'P 1'
#
loop_
_entity.id
_entity.type
_entity.pdbx_description
1 polymer ?
#
loop_
_entity_poly.entity_id
_entity_poly.type
_entity_poly.pdbx_seq_one_letter_code
_entity_poly.pdbx_strand_id
1 'polypeptide(L)'
;MDSRLEELLQSSESLVILPDRNRIKCLYTGHEMPFDYDVISRYLSGVKFRRACANKLLENHKDYIVDVSSSKAHLNQLFCKLTWRYINKDVDHLIRHFRGRKFQQALGKYLQCKESGNEFAPTSGKYKNASYFKESNRILNSSSQRSTINGSLTNRRSCSSSPSMK
;
A
#
# COMPACT_ATOMS: atom_id res chain seq x y z
N MET A 1 -26.76 28.98 3.83
CA MET A 1 -25.89 27.79 3.81
C MET A 1 -25.02 27.89 2.58
N ASP A 2 -23.72 27.60 2.70
CA ASP A 2 -22.79 27.70 1.56
C ASP A 2 -22.93 26.46 0.67
N SER A 3 -23.63 26.61 -0.46
CA SER A 3 -23.94 25.52 -1.40
C SER A 3 -22.70 24.80 -1.92
N ARG A 4 -21.55 25.50 -1.99
CA ARG A 4 -20.28 24.92 -2.47
C ARG A 4 -19.71 23.93 -1.47
N LEU A 5 -19.90 24.20 -0.18
CA LEU A 5 -19.43 23.32 0.89
C LEU A 5 -20.29 22.04 0.96
N GLU A 6 -21.60 22.16 0.78
CA GLU A 6 -22.50 21.02 0.73
C GLU A 6 -22.17 20.09 -0.46
N GLU A 7 -21.92 20.66 -1.64
CA GLU A 7 -21.47 19.90 -2.83
C GLU A 7 -20.12 19.19 -2.58
N LEU A 8 -19.18 19.86 -1.90
CA LEU A 8 -17.89 19.28 -1.54
C LEU A 8 -18.04 18.08 -0.59
N LEU A 9 -18.96 18.16 0.38
CA LEU A 9 -19.24 17.07 1.30
C LEU A 9 -19.97 15.91 0.63
N GLN A 10 -20.85 16.18 -0.32
CA GLN A 10 -21.54 15.14 -1.09
C GLN A 10 -20.59 14.38 -2.02
N SER A 11 -19.61 15.06 -2.60
CA SER A 11 -18.63 14.44 -3.50
C SER A 11 -17.51 13.69 -2.79
N SER A 12 -17.28 13.94 -1.50
CA SER A 12 -16.17 13.35 -0.74
C SER A 12 -16.65 12.25 0.22
N GLU A 13 -16.23 11.01 -0.04
CA GLU A 13 -16.49 9.87 0.86
C GLU A 13 -15.76 9.98 2.23
N SER A 14 -14.71 10.80 2.29
CA SER A 14 -13.82 10.87 3.44
C SER A 14 -14.23 11.86 4.54
N LEU A 15 -15.22 12.72 4.31
CA LEU A 15 -15.59 13.79 5.24
C LEU A 15 -16.97 13.50 5.88
N VAL A 16 -17.06 13.65 7.19
CA VAL A 16 -18.30 13.44 7.96
C VAL A 16 -18.56 14.63 8.88
N ILE A 17 -19.80 15.11 8.93
CA ILE A 17 -20.24 16.17 9.84
C ILE A 17 -20.48 15.56 11.23
N LEU A 18 -19.92 16.17 12.27
CA LEU A 18 -20.12 15.76 13.66
C LEU A 18 -21.49 16.23 14.19
N PRO A 19 -22.07 15.55 15.20
CA PRO A 19 -23.40 15.86 15.72
C PRO A 19 -23.54 17.29 16.26
N ASP A 20 -22.45 17.92 16.67
CA ASP A 20 -22.41 19.33 17.13
C ASP A 20 -22.61 20.35 15.98
N ARG A 21 -22.86 19.88 14.74
CA ARG A 21 -23.13 20.61 13.48
C ARG A 21 -22.13 21.68 13.04
N ASN A 22 -21.11 21.97 13.84
CA ASN A 22 -20.13 23.02 13.55
C ASN A 22 -18.73 22.49 13.22
N ARG A 23 -18.55 21.18 13.17
CA ARG A 23 -17.26 20.53 12.93
C ARG A 23 -17.39 19.38 11.94
N ILE A 24 -16.35 19.20 11.14
CA ILE A 24 -16.21 18.11 10.18
C ILE A 24 -14.99 17.29 10.56
N LYS A 25 -15.12 15.97 10.42
CA LYS A 25 -14.07 15.00 10.68
C LYS A 25 -13.70 14.28 9.39
N CYS A 26 -12.40 14.21 9.10
CA CYS A 26 -11.88 13.39 8.02
C CYS A 26 -11.66 11.95 8.51
N LEU A 27 -12.34 10.97 7.90
CA LEU A 27 -12.24 9.54 8.23
C LEU A 27 -10.84 8.95 7.95
N TYR A 28 -10.14 9.46 6.94
CA TYR A 28 -8.82 8.93 6.56
C TYR A 28 -7.70 9.36 7.51
N THR A 29 -7.84 10.51 8.18
CA THR A 29 -6.79 11.05 9.06
C THR A 29 -7.23 11.24 10.51
N GLY A 30 -8.53 11.12 10.80
CA GLY A 30 -9.13 11.46 12.09
C GLY A 30 -9.14 12.96 12.42
N HIS A 31 -8.70 13.83 11.51
CA HIS A 31 -8.56 15.26 11.77
C HIS A 31 -9.92 15.97 11.78
N GLU A 32 -10.13 16.84 12.77
CA GLU A 32 -11.33 17.65 12.94
C GLU A 32 -11.05 19.10 12.55
N MET A 33 -11.97 19.71 11.81
CA MET A 33 -11.90 21.10 11.35
C MET A 33 -13.26 21.80 11.47
N PRO A 34 -13.27 23.14 11.56
CA PRO A 34 -14.51 23.92 11.49
C PRO A 34 -15.29 23.67 10.20
N PHE A 35 -16.60 23.91 10.25
CA PHE A 35 -17.49 23.89 9.09
C PHE A 35 -17.29 25.15 8.24
N ASP A 36 -16.15 25.22 7.53
CA ASP A 36 -15.75 26.36 6.70
C ASP A 36 -15.10 25.89 5.39
N TYR A 37 -15.58 26.43 4.25
CA TYR A 37 -15.13 25.99 2.92
C TYR A 37 -13.63 26.19 2.71
N ASP A 38 -13.07 27.34 3.09
CA ASP A 38 -11.67 27.66 2.82
C ASP A 38 -10.74 26.79 3.65
N VAL A 39 -11.10 26.55 4.93
CA VAL A 39 -10.37 25.64 5.80
C VAL A 39 -10.37 24.22 5.22
N ILE A 40 -11.52 23.73 4.78
CA ILE A 40 -11.68 22.37 4.26
C ILE A 40 -10.97 22.22 2.91
N SER A 41 -11.18 23.15 1.99
CA SER A 41 -10.52 23.19 0.68
C SER A 41 -9.00 23.17 0.82
N ARG A 42 -8.46 24.01 1.72
CA ARG A 42 -7.03 24.02 2.01
C ARG A 42 -6.56 22.70 2.61
N TYR A 43 -7.32 22.11 3.52
CA TYR A 43 -7.01 20.80 4.09
C TYR A 43 -6.98 19.68 3.03
N LEU A 44 -7.96 19.62 2.12
CA LEU A 44 -8.06 18.62 1.05
C LEU A 44 -6.90 18.72 0.06
N SER A 45 -6.44 19.93 -0.24
CA SER A 45 -5.22 20.14 -1.05
C SER A 45 -3.92 19.80 -0.30
N GLY A 46 -4.01 19.62 1.02
CA GLY A 46 -2.88 19.44 1.92
C GLY A 46 -2.18 18.08 1.78
N VAL A 47 -0.86 18.09 2.03
CA VAL A 47 -0.01 16.89 1.95
C VAL A 47 -0.49 15.77 2.88
N LYS A 48 -0.98 16.11 4.09
CA LYS A 48 -1.46 15.13 5.07
C LYS A 48 -2.67 14.35 4.53
N PHE A 49 -3.65 15.05 3.95
CA PHE A 49 -4.83 14.41 3.37
C PHE A 49 -4.45 13.59 2.13
N ARG A 50 -3.65 14.15 1.21
CA ARG A 50 -3.19 13.43 0.02
C ARG A 50 -2.46 12.13 0.35
N ARG A 51 -1.59 12.13 1.37
CA ARG A 51 -0.90 10.92 1.84
C ARG A 51 -1.88 9.89 2.40
N ALA A 52 -2.89 10.33 3.14
CA ALA A 52 -3.92 9.44 3.65
C ALA A 52 -4.77 8.82 2.54
N CYS A 53 -5.15 9.61 1.52
CA CYS A 53 -5.82 9.10 0.32
C CYS A 53 -4.97 8.07 -0.42
N ALA A 54 -3.67 8.34 -0.59
CA ALA A 54 -2.74 7.39 -1.20
C ALA A 54 -2.69 6.07 -0.40
N ASN A 55 -2.56 6.13 0.92
CA ASN A 55 -2.55 4.95 1.78
C ASN A 55 -3.87 4.16 1.68
N LYS A 56 -5.01 4.85 1.70
CA LYS A 56 -6.32 4.19 1.59
C LYS A 56 -6.48 3.47 0.26
N LEU A 57 -6.01 4.08 -0.81
CA LEU A 57 -5.99 3.46 -2.13
C LEU A 57 -5.07 2.23 -2.12
N LEU A 58 -3.88 2.31 -1.52
CA LEU A 58 -2.98 1.17 -1.42
C LEU A 58 -3.56 0.01 -0.60
N GLU A 59 -4.33 0.27 0.46
CA GLU A 59 -5.03 -0.77 1.21
C GLU A 59 -5.97 -1.60 0.33
N ASN A 60 -6.75 -0.93 -0.52
CA ASN A 60 -7.66 -1.59 -1.47
C ASN A 60 -6.92 -2.42 -2.54
N HIS A 61 -5.65 -2.09 -2.76
CA HIS A 61 -4.82 -2.60 -3.83
C HIS A 61 -3.60 -3.43 -3.32
N LYS A 62 -3.63 -3.87 -2.06
CA LYS A 62 -2.49 -4.47 -1.33
C LYS A 62 -1.98 -5.79 -1.90
N ASP A 63 -2.83 -6.57 -2.56
CA ASP A 63 -2.46 -7.91 -3.03
C ASP A 63 -1.41 -7.88 -4.15
N TYR A 64 -1.45 -6.81 -4.95
CA TYR A 64 -0.61 -6.63 -6.14
C TYR A 64 0.38 -5.48 -6.04
N ILE A 65 0.26 -4.60 -5.06
CA ILE A 65 1.24 -3.54 -4.83
C ILE A 65 2.19 -3.93 -3.70
N VAL A 66 3.49 -3.81 -3.95
CA VAL A 66 4.56 -4.02 -2.97
C VAL A 66 5.21 -2.69 -2.67
N ASP A 67 5.37 -2.39 -1.39
CA ASP A 67 6.19 -1.26 -0.96
C ASP A 67 7.68 -1.65 -1.08
N VAL A 68 8.40 -0.95 -1.96
CA VAL A 68 9.84 -1.15 -2.19
C VAL A 68 10.66 0.04 -1.68
N SER A 69 10.02 0.97 -0.96
CA SER A 69 10.64 2.20 -0.48
C SER A 69 11.77 1.97 0.53
N SER A 70 11.88 0.76 1.10
CA SER A 70 13.02 0.35 1.93
C SER A 70 14.33 0.19 1.15
N SER A 71 14.28 0.01 -0.17
CA SER A 71 15.48 -0.09 -1.02
C SER A 71 16.02 1.31 -1.36
N LYS A 72 17.33 1.49 -1.21
CA LYS A 72 18.02 2.76 -1.57
C LYS A 72 17.82 3.16 -3.03
N ALA A 73 17.60 2.20 -3.92
CA ALA A 73 17.40 2.46 -5.35
C ALA A 73 15.97 2.92 -5.72
N HIS A 74 14.99 2.62 -4.86
CA HIS A 74 13.56 2.80 -5.15
C HIS A 74 12.84 3.56 -4.03
N LEU A 75 13.52 4.57 -3.47
CA LEU A 75 12.98 5.46 -2.46
C LEU A 75 11.68 6.09 -2.98
N ASN A 76 10.61 6.04 -2.17
CA ASN A 76 9.27 6.56 -2.50
C ASN A 76 8.57 5.92 -3.71
N GLN A 77 9.04 4.75 -4.15
CA GLN A 77 8.39 3.98 -5.21
C GLN A 77 7.71 2.74 -4.65
N LEU A 78 6.74 2.27 -5.41
CA LEU A 78 5.97 1.06 -5.20
C LEU A 78 6.12 0.19 -6.43
N PHE A 79 6.05 -1.12 -6.25
CA PHE A 79 6.12 -2.07 -7.35
C PHE A 79 4.76 -2.74 -7.57
N CYS A 80 4.26 -2.73 -8.80
CA CYS A 80 3.02 -3.39 -9.18
C CYS A 80 3.29 -4.76 -9.83
N LYS A 81 2.85 -5.84 -9.17
CA LYS A 81 3.00 -7.23 -9.64
C LYS A 81 2.21 -7.53 -10.90
N LEU A 82 1.07 -6.85 -11.12
CA LEU A 82 0.23 -7.12 -12.30
C LEU A 82 0.85 -6.57 -13.58
N THR A 83 1.41 -5.36 -13.49
CA THR A 83 1.94 -4.64 -14.65
C THR A 83 3.47 -4.67 -14.75
N TRP A 84 4.16 -5.15 -13.71
CA TRP A 84 5.62 -5.20 -13.63
C TRP A 84 6.27 -3.83 -13.81
N ARG A 85 5.79 -2.85 -13.05
CA ARG A 85 6.29 -1.46 -13.12
C ARG A 85 6.44 -0.87 -11.73
N TYR A 86 7.42 0.03 -11.61
CA TYR A 86 7.48 0.98 -10.51
C TYR A 86 6.51 2.13 -10.72
N ILE A 87 5.94 2.59 -9.61
CA ILE A 87 4.96 3.67 -9.52
C ILE A 87 5.38 4.54 -8.35
N ASN A 88 5.21 5.86 -8.47
CA ASN A 88 5.49 6.75 -7.35
C ASN A 88 4.38 6.66 -6.30
N LYS A 89 4.73 6.85 -5.02
CA LYS A 89 3.79 6.89 -3.88
C LYS A 89 3.07 8.25 -3.78
N ASP A 90 2.47 8.70 -4.88
CA ASP A 90 1.62 9.89 -4.97
C ASP A 90 0.20 9.50 -5.42
N VAL A 91 -0.81 10.14 -4.82
CA VAL A 91 -2.22 9.76 -5.04
C VAL A 91 -2.65 9.91 -6.49
N ASP A 92 -2.22 10.98 -7.18
CA ASP A 92 -2.62 11.22 -8.57
C ASP A 92 -1.97 10.19 -9.49
N HIS A 93 -0.72 9.81 -9.22
CA HIS A 93 -0.04 8.73 -9.93
C HIS A 93 -0.72 7.37 -9.70
N LEU A 94 -1.14 7.07 -8.48
CA LEU A 94 -1.84 5.83 -8.16
C LEU A 94 -3.20 5.76 -8.87
N ILE A 95 -3.99 6.84 -8.81
CA ILE A 95 -5.30 6.90 -9.49
C ILE A 95 -5.13 6.67 -11.00
N ARG A 96 -4.18 7.38 -11.64
CA ARG A 96 -3.90 7.19 -13.08
C ARG A 96 -3.42 5.77 -13.38
N HIS A 97 -2.64 5.16 -12.49
CA HIS A 97 -2.18 3.79 -12.66
C HIS A 97 -3.34 2.79 -12.61
N PHE A 98 -4.17 2.83 -11.56
CA PHE A 98 -5.24 1.87 -11.34
C PHE A 98 -6.39 2.02 -12.34
N ARG A 99 -6.70 3.25 -12.76
CA ARG A 99 -7.70 3.51 -13.81
C ARG A 99 -7.14 3.31 -15.23
N GLY A 100 -5.84 3.08 -15.35
CA GLY A 100 -5.18 2.93 -16.63
C GLY A 100 -5.53 1.61 -17.32
N ARG A 101 -5.74 1.66 -18.64
CA ARG A 101 -6.04 0.50 -19.50
C ARG A 101 -5.14 -0.71 -19.24
N LYS A 102 -3.83 -0.48 -19.06
CA LYS A 102 -2.86 -1.55 -18.84
C LYS A 102 -3.08 -2.28 -17.51
N PHE A 103 -3.37 -1.55 -16.45
CA PHE A 103 -3.64 -2.14 -15.14
C PHE A 103 -4.95 -2.92 -15.17
N GLN A 104 -6.01 -2.34 -15.71
CA GLN A 104 -7.32 -2.99 -15.80
C GLN A 104 -7.27 -4.28 -16.64
N GLN A 105 -6.56 -4.29 -17.78
CA GLN A 105 -6.37 -5.50 -18.57
C GLN A 105 -5.57 -6.58 -17.83
N ALA A 106 -4.51 -6.18 -17.12
CA ALA A 106 -3.72 -7.12 -16.32
C ALA A 106 -4.53 -7.69 -15.15
N LEU A 107 -5.36 -6.87 -14.50
CA LEU A 107 -6.26 -7.27 -13.43
C LEU A 107 -7.30 -8.29 -13.93
N GLY A 108 -7.95 -8.04 -15.07
CA GLY A 108 -8.92 -8.98 -15.64
C GLY A 108 -8.30 -10.35 -15.94
N LYS A 109 -7.11 -10.37 -16.56
CA LYS A 109 -6.37 -11.61 -16.81
C LYS A 109 -5.96 -12.31 -15.51
N TYR A 110 -5.51 -11.55 -14.52
CA TYR A 110 -5.15 -12.10 -13.21
C TYR A 110 -6.32 -12.78 -12.52
N LEU A 111 -7.51 -12.16 -12.54
CA LEU A 111 -8.72 -12.76 -11.99
C LEU A 111 -9.11 -14.04 -12.74
N GLN A 112 -9.05 -14.04 -14.08
CA GLN A 112 -9.31 -15.24 -14.89
C GLN A 112 -8.33 -16.38 -14.58
N CYS A 113 -7.03 -16.08 -14.47
CA CYS A 113 -6.01 -17.04 -14.08
C CYS A 113 -6.28 -17.60 -12.67
N LYS A 114 -6.63 -16.73 -11.72
CA LYS A 114 -6.96 -17.11 -10.34
C LYS A 114 -8.17 -18.05 -10.27
N GLU A 115 -9.21 -17.79 -11.05
CA GLU A 115 -10.39 -18.65 -11.14
C GLU A 115 -10.07 -20.00 -11.80
N SER A 116 -9.23 -19.99 -12.84
CA SER A 116 -8.85 -21.20 -13.57
C SER A 116 -7.77 -22.03 -12.87
N GLY A 117 -7.20 -21.55 -11.75
CA GLY A 117 -6.07 -22.17 -11.05
C GLY A 117 -4.73 -22.09 -11.80
N ASN A 118 -4.63 -21.27 -12.84
CA ASN A 118 -3.43 -21.10 -13.65
C ASN A 118 -2.53 -19.99 -13.11
N GLU A 119 -1.22 -20.10 -13.31
CA GLU A 119 -0.28 -19.03 -12.93
C GLU A 119 -0.47 -17.80 -13.82
N PHE A 120 -0.56 -16.62 -13.20
CA PHE A 120 -0.68 -15.36 -13.93
C PHE A 120 0.68 -14.91 -14.48
N ALA A 121 0.79 -14.91 -15.81
CA ALA A 121 1.92 -14.30 -16.51
C ALA A 121 1.60 -12.86 -16.95
N PRO A 122 2.42 -11.86 -16.55
CA PRO A 122 2.22 -10.47 -16.94
C PRO A 122 2.41 -10.30 -18.46
N THR A 123 1.44 -9.66 -19.13
CA THR A 123 1.47 -9.50 -20.60
C THR A 123 2.54 -8.51 -21.08
N SER A 124 2.89 -7.50 -20.27
CA SER A 124 3.87 -6.48 -20.66
C SER A 124 4.54 -5.83 -19.46
N GLY A 125 5.86 -5.77 -19.48
CA GLY A 125 6.68 -4.97 -18.58
C GLY A 125 8.03 -4.70 -19.26
N LYS A 126 8.64 -3.54 -19.03
CA LYS A 126 10.03 -3.29 -19.50
C LYS A 126 11.04 -4.18 -18.76
N TYR A 127 10.63 -4.76 -17.63
CA TYR A 127 11.46 -5.51 -16.69
C TYR A 127 11.09 -7.00 -16.64
N LYS A 128 11.05 -7.69 -17.79
CA LYS A 128 10.75 -9.15 -17.86
C LYS A 128 11.84 -10.05 -17.25
N ASN A 129 12.86 -9.50 -16.60
CA ASN A 129 13.95 -10.27 -16.01
C ASN A 129 13.56 -10.81 -14.62
N ALA A 130 13.63 -12.13 -14.45
CA ALA A 130 13.29 -12.84 -13.22
C ALA A 130 14.09 -12.42 -11.97
N SER A 131 15.27 -11.79 -12.15
CA SER A 131 16.10 -11.26 -11.05
C SER A 131 15.37 -10.22 -10.20
N TYR A 132 14.41 -9.51 -10.77
CA TYR A 132 13.63 -8.49 -10.08
C TYR A 132 12.58 -9.04 -9.11
N PHE A 133 12.04 -10.23 -9.39
CA PHE A 133 11.18 -10.96 -8.46
C PHE A 133 11.97 -11.42 -7.24
N LYS A 134 13.24 -11.82 -7.40
CA LYS A 134 14.11 -12.17 -6.26
C LYS A 134 14.35 -10.98 -5.33
N GLU A 135 14.51 -9.78 -5.87
CA GLU A 135 14.72 -8.56 -5.05
C GLU A 135 13.44 -8.17 -4.28
N SER A 136 12.29 -8.15 -4.94
CA SER A 136 11.00 -7.88 -4.26
C SER A 136 10.62 -8.94 -3.23
N ASN A 137 10.87 -10.23 -3.50
CA ASN A 137 10.70 -11.28 -2.49
C ASN A 137 11.70 -11.21 -1.35
N ARG A 138 12.95 -10.77 -1.61
CA ARG A 138 13.90 -10.48 -0.52
C ARG A 138 13.41 -9.35 0.38
N ILE A 139 12.81 -8.30 -0.19
CA ILE A 139 12.23 -7.19 0.57
C ILE A 139 10.98 -7.64 1.38
N LEU A 140 10.15 -8.52 0.82
CA LEU A 140 9.01 -9.14 1.54
C LEU A 140 9.47 -10.05 2.70
N ASN A 141 10.53 -10.84 2.50
CA ASN A 141 11.06 -11.74 3.51
C ASN A 141 11.81 -11.00 4.64
N SER A 142 12.45 -9.87 4.36
CA SER A 142 13.13 -9.07 5.39
C SER A 142 12.17 -8.27 6.27
N SER A 143 10.98 -7.92 5.76
CA SER A 143 9.93 -7.23 6.53
C SER A 143 9.09 -8.17 7.40
N SER A 144 9.07 -9.48 7.12
CA SER A 144 8.36 -10.49 7.92
C SER A 144 9.13 -10.96 9.17
N GLN A 145 10.41 -10.61 9.36
CA GLN A 145 11.19 -10.98 10.56
C GLN A 145 11.11 -9.96 11.72
N ARG A 146 10.10 -9.10 11.78
CA ARG A 146 9.97 -8.10 12.87
C ARG A 146 8.69 -8.24 13.72
N SER A 147 8.17 -9.45 13.89
CA SER A 147 7.05 -9.67 14.83
C SER A 147 6.99 -11.12 15.34
N THR A 148 7.89 -11.46 16.25
CA THR A 148 7.88 -12.57 17.25
C THR A 148 9.35 -12.67 17.74
N ILE A 149 9.78 -12.69 19.01
CA ILE A 149 9.21 -13.13 20.29
C ILE A 149 10.02 -12.40 21.40
N ASN A 150 9.36 -11.71 22.33
CA ASN A 150 9.92 -11.50 23.67
C ASN A 150 9.65 -12.80 24.45
N GLY A 151 10.69 -13.56 24.76
CA GLY A 151 10.54 -14.82 25.49
C GLY A 151 11.89 -15.44 25.80
N SER A 152 12.32 -15.28 27.04
CA SER A 152 13.42 -15.98 27.71
C SER A 152 13.48 -17.47 27.35
N LEU A 153 14.69 -18.04 27.23
CA LEU A 153 15.08 -19.33 27.83
C LEU A 153 16.52 -19.73 27.42
N THR A 154 17.43 -19.58 28.39
CA THR A 154 18.44 -20.55 28.82
C THR A 154 19.14 -21.45 27.80
N ASN A 155 20.43 -21.18 27.62
CA ASN A 155 21.56 -22.11 27.83
C ASN A 155 21.27 -23.62 27.73
N ARG A 156 21.74 -24.27 26.66
CA ARG A 156 22.09 -25.71 26.70
C ARG A 156 23.40 -25.97 25.95
N ARG A 157 24.39 -26.36 26.76
CA ARG A 157 25.62 -27.05 26.38
C ARG A 157 25.28 -28.35 25.66
N SER A 158 25.95 -28.62 24.55
CA SER A 158 26.01 -29.94 23.93
C SER A 158 27.33 -30.61 24.34
N CYS A 159 27.24 -31.56 25.28
CA CYS A 159 28.24 -32.61 25.46
C CYS A 159 27.87 -33.78 24.55
N SER A 160 28.85 -34.31 23.82
CA SER A 160 28.80 -35.68 23.31
C SER A 160 30.21 -36.24 23.29
N SER A 161 30.48 -37.12 24.25
CA SER A 161 31.70 -37.90 24.39
C SER A 161 31.64 -39.17 23.54
N SER A 162 32.74 -39.42 22.80
CA SER A 162 33.44 -40.72 22.61
C SER A 162 32.68 -41.90 21.93
N PRO A 163 33.36 -42.83 21.23
CA PRO A 163 34.28 -43.80 21.84
C PRO A 163 35.56 -44.12 21.03
N SER A 164 36.35 -45.03 21.61
CA SER A 164 37.78 -45.35 21.49
C SER A 164 38.15 -46.44 20.48
N MET A 165 39.48 -46.69 20.38
CA MET A 165 40.22 -47.86 19.84
C MET A 165 40.50 -47.83 18.33
N LYS A 166 41.73 -48.01 17.82
CA LYS A 166 42.98 -48.61 18.32
C LYS A 166 44.19 -47.78 17.89
#